data_AF-A0A9P6HKM1-F1
#
_entry.id   AF-A0A9P6HKM1-F1
#
_cell.length_a   1.000
_cell.length_b   1.000
_cell.length_c   1.000
_cell.angle_alpha   90.00
_cell.angle_beta   90.00
_cell.angle_gamma   90.00
#
_symmetry.space_group_name_H-M   'P 1'
#
loop_
_entity.id
_entity.type
_entity.pdbx_description
1 polymer ?
#
loop_
_entity_poly.entity_id
_entity_poly.type
_entity_poly.pdbx_seq_one_letter_code
_entity_poly.pdbx_strand_id
1 'polypeptide(L)' 'LRSWKNEFTPINWIPPEILTTIPHFLYSCYRYRVTIVLTHVCRAWREIFISRPSLWTDLCWKGAEKARTYIERSKSSPV' A
#
# COMPACT_ATOMS: atom_id res chain seq x y z
N LEU A 1 16.17 17.63 12.07
CA LEU A 1 15.63 18.45 10.96
C LEU A 1 15.20 17.57 9.79
N ARG A 2 14.02 16.92 9.82
CA ARG A 2 13.51 16.16 8.65
C ARG A 2 12.05 15.70 8.86
N SER A 3 11.06 16.47 8.39
CA SER A 3 9.74 15.90 8.00
C SER A 3 8.79 16.87 7.28
N TRP A 4 8.98 18.19 7.31
CA TRP A 4 8.02 19.15 6.73
C TRP A 4 7.80 19.07 5.21
N LYS A 5 8.64 18.34 4.46
CA LYS A 5 8.58 18.34 2.99
C LYS A 5 7.29 17.74 2.39
N ASN A 6 6.49 17.04 3.19
CA ASN A 6 5.25 16.41 2.72
C ASN A 6 4.01 16.91 3.46
N GLU A 7 4.13 17.56 4.60
CA GLU A 7 2.95 17.92 5.42
C GLU A 7 2.01 18.90 4.69
N PHE A 8 2.56 19.78 3.87
CA PHE A 8 1.80 20.75 3.08
C PHE A 8 1.46 20.29 1.66
N THR A 9 1.81 19.05 1.27
CA THR A 9 1.41 18.56 -0.05
C THR A 9 -0.05 18.12 0.00
N PRO A 10 -0.89 18.47 -0.99
CA PRO A 10 -2.33 18.20 -0.98
C PRO A 10 -2.69 16.72 -0.75
N ILE A 11 -1.78 15.81 -1.12
CA ILE A 11 -1.97 14.37 -0.95
C ILE A 11 -2.00 13.91 0.51
N ASN A 12 -1.43 14.70 1.44
CA ASN A 12 -1.48 14.42 2.88
C ASN A 12 -2.65 15.13 3.58
N TRP A 13 -3.46 15.91 2.85
CA TRP A 13 -4.71 16.46 3.36
C TRP A 13 -5.88 15.47 3.27
N ILE A 14 -5.67 14.36 2.56
CA ILE A 14 -6.64 13.28 2.48
C ILE A 14 -6.71 12.60 3.85
N PRO A 15 -7.88 12.54 4.49
CA PRO A 15 -8.04 11.81 5.75
C PRO A 15 -7.59 10.35 5.58
N PRO A 16 -6.93 9.75 6.58
CA PRO A 16 -6.47 8.36 6.52
C PRO A 16 -7.57 7.38 6.10
N GLU A 17 -8.81 7.63 6.53
CA GLU A 17 -9.99 6.83 6.22
C GLU A 17 -10.21 6.78 4.71
N ILE A 18 -10.19 7.94 4.05
CA ILE A 18 -10.35 8.04 2.60
C ILE A 18 -9.16 7.41 1.88
N LEU A 19 -7.95 7.62 2.40
CA LEU A 19 -6.74 7.00 1.87
C LEU A 19 -6.82 5.46 1.89
N THR A 20 -7.48 4.87 2.89
CA THR A 20 -7.71 3.42 2.91
C THR A 20 -8.70 2.92 1.84
N THR A 21 -9.52 3.79 1.26
CA THR A 21 -10.46 3.37 0.21
C THR A 21 -9.79 3.25 -1.16
N ILE A 22 -8.73 4.03 -1.40
CA ILE A 22 -8.05 4.14 -2.70
C ILE A 22 -7.69 2.77 -3.31
N PRO A 23 -7.09 1.81 -2.57
CA PRO A 23 -6.76 0.53 -3.15
C PRO A 23 -7.98 -0.21 -3.68
N HIS A 24 -9.12 -0.22 -2.98
CA HIS A 24 -10.32 -0.93 -3.44
C HIS A 24 -10.77 -0.44 -4.82
N PHE A 25 -10.74 0.88 -5.03
CA PHE A 25 -11.06 1.47 -6.34
C PHE A 25 -10.03 1.10 -7.41
N LEU A 26 -8.75 1.12 -7.07
CA LEU A 26 -7.68 0.85 -8.03
C LEU A 26 -7.53 -0.64 -8.37
N TYR A 27 -7.83 -1.55 -7.44
CA TYR A 27 -7.81 -3.00 -7.66
C TYR A 27 -8.85 -3.46 -8.68
N SER A 28 -9.97 -2.75 -8.79
CA SER A 28 -10.98 -3.01 -9.82
C SER A 28 -10.46 -2.74 -11.24
N CYS A 29 -9.44 -1.90 -11.40
CA CYS A 29 -8.95 -1.44 -12.71
C CYS A 29 -7.51 -1.90 -13.02
N TYR A 30 -6.67 -2.15 -12.02
CA TYR A 30 -5.23 -2.41 -12.16
C TYR A 30 -4.77 -3.44 -11.12
N ARG A 31 -4.83 -4.73 -11.45
CA ARG A 31 -4.31 -5.80 -10.59
C ARG A 31 -2.77 -5.69 -10.46
N TYR A 32 -2.22 -6.26 -9.39
CA TYR A 32 -0.79 -6.54 -9.11
C TYR A 32 0.25 -5.40 -8.93
N ARG A 33 0.14 -4.20 -9.55
CA ARG A 33 1.22 -3.16 -9.42
C ARG A 33 0.93 -2.02 -8.46
N VAL A 34 -0.33 -1.76 -8.18
CA VAL A 34 -0.75 -0.54 -7.48
C VAL A 34 -0.23 -0.51 -6.06
N THR A 35 -0.27 -1.62 -5.32
CA THR A 35 0.12 -1.66 -3.89
C THR A 35 1.53 -1.15 -3.64
N ILE A 36 2.50 -1.61 -4.44
CA ILE A 36 3.89 -1.16 -4.30
C ILE A 36 4.00 0.32 -4.63
N VAL A 37 3.40 0.78 -5.74
CA VAL A 37 3.43 2.19 -6.13
C VAL A 37 2.84 3.08 -5.03
N LEU A 38 1.72 2.68 -4.42
CA LEU A 38 1.09 3.42 -3.33
C LEU A 38 2.01 3.51 -2.09
N THR A 39 2.77 2.45 -1.76
CA THR A 39 3.73 2.48 -0.65
C THR A 39 4.95 3.39 -0.87
N HIS A 40 5.17 3.86 -2.10
CA HIS A 40 6.30 4.73 -2.45
C HIS A 40 5.95 6.22 -2.56
N VAL A 41 4.69 6.62 -2.33
CA VAL A 41 4.27 8.04 -2.38
C VAL A 41 4.89 8.85 -1.24
N CYS A 42 4.64 8.46 0.01
CA CYS A 42 5.22 9.07 1.20
C CYS A 42 5.27 8.06 2.36
N ARG A 43 5.85 8.46 3.51
CA ARG A 43 5.93 7.61 4.71
C ARG A 43 4.55 7.27 5.28
N ALA A 44 3.65 8.24 5.38
CA ALA A 44 2.30 8.03 5.90
C ALA A 44 1.52 7.00 5.05
N TRP A 45 1.59 7.13 3.72
CA TRP A 45 0.98 6.16 2.81
C TRP A 45 1.59 4.77 3.00
N ARG A 46 2.92 4.68 3.10
CA ARG A 46 3.60 3.41 3.35
C ARG A 46 3.11 2.72 4.62
N GLU A 47 3.01 3.43 5.73
CA GLU A 47 2.54 2.88 7.01
C GLU A 47 1.08 2.40 6.93
N ILE A 48 0.22 3.19 6.29
CA ILE A 48 -1.20 2.85 6.11
C ILE A 48 -1.37 1.62 5.20
N PHE A 49 -0.63 1.51 4.10
CA PHE A 49 -0.79 0.37 3.18
C PHE A 49 -0.08 -0.90 3.67
N ILE A 50 1.06 -0.81 4.35
CA ILE A 50 1.72 -1.98 4.95
C ILE A 50 0.89 -2.55 6.11
N SER A 51 0.18 -1.71 6.88
CA SER A 51 -0.64 -2.18 8.00
C SER A 51 -1.91 -2.93 7.58
N ARG A 52 -2.24 -2.96 6.28
CA ARG A 52 -3.47 -3.55 5.73
C ARG A 52 -3.19 -4.86 5.00
N PRO A 53 -3.42 -6.02 5.64
CA PRO A 53 -2.96 -7.31 5.10
C PRO A 53 -3.68 -7.74 3.82
N SER A 54 -4.95 -7.34 3.64
CA SER A 54 -5.74 -7.63 2.44
C SER A 54 -5.16 -7.05 1.14
N LEU A 55 -4.23 -6.09 1.21
CA LEU A 55 -3.56 -5.53 0.04
C LEU A 55 -2.37 -6.38 -0.44
N TRP A 56 -1.99 -7.42 0.33
CA TRP A 56 -0.82 -8.24 0.06
C TRP A 56 -1.17 -9.68 -0.31
N THR A 57 -2.46 -9.98 -0.51
CA THR A 57 -2.97 -11.30 -0.89
C THR A 57 -2.84 -11.57 -2.40
N ASP A 58 -2.79 -10.54 -3.24
CA ASP A 58 -2.60 -10.69 -4.70
C ASP A 58 -1.13 -10.99 -5.03
N LEU A 59 -0.74 -12.27 -4.97
CA LEU A 59 0.63 -12.72 -5.19
C LEU A 59 1.07 -12.57 -6.65
N CYS A 60 2.08 -11.73 -6.86
CA CYS A 60 2.84 -11.71 -8.10
C CYS A 60 4.00 -12.72 -7.99
N TRP A 61 3.90 -13.86 -8.69
CA TRP A 61 4.92 -14.92 -8.73
C TRP A 61 6.25 -14.53 -9.38
N LYS A 62 6.47 -13.24 -9.68
CA LYS A 62 7.74 -12.73 -10.22
C LYS A 62 8.76 -12.54 -9.10
N GLY A 63 9.38 -13.64 -8.68
CA GLY A 63 10.52 -13.67 -7.74
C GLY A 63 10.15 -14.13 -6.33
N ALA A 64 10.94 -15.07 -5.80
CA ALA A 64 10.70 -15.69 -4.49
C ALA A 64 10.74 -14.70 -3.33
N GLU A 65 11.63 -13.70 -3.38
CA GLU A 65 11.74 -12.68 -2.33
C GLU A 65 10.48 -11.80 -2.27
N LYS A 66 10.00 -11.36 -3.43
CA LYS A 66 8.79 -10.55 -3.52
C LYS A 66 7.57 -11.33 -3.04
N ALA A 67 7.44 -12.59 -3.44
CA ALA A 67 6.39 -13.48 -2.96
C ALA A 67 6.44 -13.64 -1.43
N ARG A 68 7.64 -13.85 -0.84
CA ARG A 68 7.81 -13.92 0.61
C ARG A 68 7.35 -12.64 1.32
N THR A 69 7.72 -11.47 0.80
CA THR A 69 7.29 -10.18 1.38
C THR A 69 5.77 -10.02 1.34
N TYR A 70 5.11 -10.45 0.25
CA TYR A 70 3.65 -10.38 0.16
C TYR A 70 2.99 -11.33 1.17
N ILE A 71 3.48 -12.57 1.25
CA ILE A 71 2.98 -13.55 2.23
C ILE A 71 3.14 -13.01 3.66
N GLU A 72 4.32 -12.52 4.02
CA GLU A 72 4.59 -11.95 5.35
C GLU A 72 3.62 -10.80 5.68
N ARG A 73 3.35 -9.91 4.71
CA ARG A 73 2.46 -8.77 4.92
C ARG A 73 0.97 -9.11 4.86
N SER A 74 0.61 -10.21 4.20
CA SER A 74 -0.78 -10.70 4.15
C SER A 74 -1.26 -11.28 5.49
N LYS A 75 -0.34 -11.58 6.42
CA LYS A 75 -0.64 -12.09 7.77
C LYS A 75 -1.59 -13.29 7.69
N SER A 76 -2.78 -13.18 8.30
CA SER A 76 -3.83 -14.20 8.29
C SER A 76 -4.94 -13.93 7.27
N SER A 77 -4.77 -12.95 6.38
CA SER A 77 -5.72 -12.73 5.28
C SER A 77 -5.64 -13.86 4.26
N PRO A 78 -6.78 -14.30 3.70
CA PRO A 78 -6.80 -15.35 2.69
C PRO A 78 -6.07 -14.88 1.44
N VAL A 79 -5.02 -15.61 1.06
CA VAL A 79 -4.19 -15.40 -0.14
C VAL A 79 -4.75 -16.17 -1.32
#